data_AF-K0SKR1-F1
#
_entry.id   AF-K0SKR1-F1
#
_cell.length_a   1.000
_cell.length_b   1.000
_cell.length_c   1.000
_cell.angle_alpha   90.00
_cell.angle_beta   90.00
_cell.angle_gamma   90.00
#
_symmetry.space_group_name_H-M   'P 1'
#
loop_
_entity.id
_entity.type
_entity.pdbx_description
1 polymer ?
#
loop_
_entity_poly.entity_id
_entity_poly.type
_entity_poly.pdbx_seq_one_letter_code
_entity_poly.pdbx_strand_id
1 'polypeptide(L)'
;PAWAFVIQAASAAVKSCEAGILFKTFTIWAFKQILWALHYFAKVAYSATTWLLYQKSKKGTAISRTYNGEEYTVGIYETLVQHDGWNHDALGVINSNMIKQHTQMRKELQNRHQDITNDVNQYTTCIANYLGTEIISRFPDTTVGPLNSLCRQLLGLTDRRRLEDGTEVHSDAPFNIDVSWGDKSIVMQQQTSMEMERDILEKEDSIMEAQRRIENRLGINCGNSRCEQEEANINCPQDCAEAEFIALSTNESMATGFTKLKFTIHAKRKVAISALSFFTKDALEESYVKIRTMQGIYPQTMFSLDKDWQDVLSTKVPTTEYNGGTVAPVKFEFNHGIQITVDGGKCQSFEVYSDSGIMVHMSGNMTETDMVYEDDALQIFTGRGIDGHSPKPIQFNGVIGYDGLARVPEISMSNSQGSIAADQASAAELVLEQEIKSAKRKITAIQRKVGQIDVLSTKLSALDDKISAKLSAQDDKVSAKLSALDVKMSAIEGMLAQLLEKNER
;
A
#
# COMPACT_ATOMS: atom_id res chain seq x y z
N PRO A 1 14.90 -23.43 -8.74
CA PRO A 1 16.01 -23.44 -7.75
C PRO A 1 15.65 -22.82 -6.38
N ALA A 2 15.11 -21.59 -6.34
CA ALA A 2 14.78 -20.89 -5.10
C ALA A 2 13.68 -21.57 -4.25
N TRP A 3 12.65 -22.13 -4.88
CA TRP A 3 11.55 -22.81 -4.20
C TRP A 3 11.94 -24.13 -3.50
N ALA A 4 12.95 -24.84 -4.02
CA ALA A 4 13.44 -26.08 -3.41
C ALA A 4 14.12 -25.82 -2.05
N PHE A 5 14.80 -24.67 -1.91
CA PHE A 5 15.42 -24.25 -0.66
C PHE A 5 14.38 -23.91 0.41
N VAL A 6 13.28 -23.25 0.04
CA VAL A 6 12.20 -22.89 0.97
C VAL A 6 11.50 -24.15 1.53
N ILE A 7 11.25 -25.14 0.68
CA ILE A 7 10.62 -26.40 1.10
C ILE A 7 11.54 -27.22 2.02
N GLN A 8 12.85 -27.24 1.75
CA GLN A 8 13.82 -27.90 2.64
C GLN A 8 13.95 -27.19 4.00
N ALA A 9 13.97 -25.85 4.00
CA ALA A 9 14.03 -25.07 5.24
C ALA A 9 12.77 -25.26 6.10
N ALA A 10 11.58 -25.29 5.49
CA ALA A 10 10.33 -25.55 6.20
C ALA A 10 10.28 -26.97 6.78
N SER A 11 10.72 -27.98 6.03
CA SER A 11 10.82 -29.37 6.51
C SER A 11 11.78 -29.53 7.69
N ALA A 12 12.92 -28.83 7.65
CA ALA A 12 13.88 -28.82 8.76
C ALA A 12 13.32 -28.12 10.00
N ALA A 13 12.57 -27.03 9.83
CA ALA A 13 11.93 -26.30 10.93
C ALA A 13 10.85 -27.14 11.63
N VAL A 14 10.01 -27.87 10.87
CA VAL A 14 8.99 -28.77 11.44
C VAL A 14 9.64 -29.90 12.25
N LYS A 15 10.68 -30.55 11.72
CA LYS A 15 11.41 -31.61 12.45
C LYS A 15 12.10 -31.10 13.71
N SER A 16 12.64 -29.88 13.68
CA SER A 16 13.22 -29.22 14.86
C SER A 16 12.16 -28.92 15.93
N CYS A 17 10.96 -28.51 15.51
CA CYS A 17 9.85 -28.23 16.43
C CYS A 17 9.31 -29.53 17.09
N GLU A 18 9.18 -30.62 16.33
CA GLU A 18 8.82 -31.94 16.87
C GLU A 18 9.87 -32.49 17.85
N ALA A 19 11.16 -32.33 17.54
CA ALA A 19 12.24 -32.70 18.45
C ALA A 19 12.23 -31.85 19.74
N GLY A 20 11.87 -30.56 19.64
CA GLY A 20 11.71 -29.68 20.80
C GLY A 20 10.56 -30.09 21.73
N ILE A 21 9.43 -30.53 21.17
CA ILE A 21 8.30 -31.06 21.95
C ILE A 21 8.71 -32.35 22.67
N LEU A 22 9.40 -33.27 21.98
CA LEU A 22 9.89 -34.50 22.58
C LEU A 22 10.90 -34.23 23.71
N PHE A 23 11.84 -33.30 23.50
CA PHE A 23 12.79 -32.91 24.54
C PHE A 23 12.10 -32.31 25.78
N LYS A 24 11.07 -31.48 25.60
CA LYS A 24 10.28 -30.92 26.71
C LYS A 24 9.51 -31.98 27.49
N THR A 25 8.91 -32.96 26.81
CA THR A 25 8.20 -34.06 27.49
C THR A 25 9.17 -34.98 28.24
N PHE A 26 10.33 -35.28 27.65
CA PHE A 26 11.37 -36.10 28.26
C PHE A 26 11.99 -35.44 29.50
N THR A 27 12.31 -34.15 29.43
CA THR A 27 12.86 -33.40 30.57
C THR A 27 11.88 -33.32 31.73
N ILE A 28 10.58 -33.09 31.48
CA ILE A 28 9.54 -33.12 32.52
C ILE A 28 9.44 -34.52 33.15
N TRP A 29 9.49 -35.57 32.33
CA TRP A 29 9.47 -36.95 32.83
C TRP A 29 10.70 -37.28 33.68
N ALA A 30 11.91 -36.96 33.20
CA ALA A 30 13.15 -37.19 33.91
C ALA A 30 13.20 -36.43 35.25
N PHE A 31 12.74 -35.17 35.27
CA PHE A 31 12.64 -34.39 36.49
C PHE A 31 11.67 -35.01 37.51
N LYS A 32 10.51 -35.53 37.05
CA LYS A 32 9.59 -36.28 37.92
C LYS A 32 10.25 -37.53 38.51
N GLN A 33 11.05 -38.27 37.75
CA GLN A 33 11.77 -39.45 38.25
C GLN A 33 12.82 -39.08 39.29
N ILE A 34 13.58 -38.00 39.06
CA ILE A 34 14.57 -37.50 40.02
C ILE A 34 13.90 -37.07 41.33
N LEU A 35 12.79 -36.32 41.26
CA LEU A 35 12.03 -35.93 42.45
C LEU A 35 11.48 -37.14 43.21
N TRP A 36 10.98 -38.15 42.50
CA TRP A 36 10.49 -39.38 43.13
C TRP A 36 11.62 -40.14 43.83
N ALA A 37 12.79 -40.25 43.19
CA ALA A 37 13.98 -40.87 43.78
C ALA A 37 14.45 -40.11 45.04
N LEU A 38 14.54 -38.77 44.97
CA LEU A 38 14.90 -37.93 46.12
C LEU A 38 13.91 -38.10 47.28
N HIS A 39 12.61 -38.12 47.00
CA HIS A 39 11.59 -38.37 48.01
C HIS A 39 11.73 -39.76 48.66
N TYR A 40 12.01 -40.78 47.86
CA TYR A 40 12.24 -42.14 48.36
C TYR A 40 13.49 -42.22 49.25
N PHE A 41 14.62 -41.63 48.81
CA PHE A 41 15.83 -41.57 49.62
C PHE A 41 15.62 -40.81 50.93
N ALA A 42 14.87 -39.71 50.92
CA ALA A 42 14.53 -38.97 52.13
C ALA A 42 13.70 -39.84 53.11
N LYS A 43 12.72 -40.63 52.61
CA LYS A 43 11.95 -41.57 53.43
C LYS A 43 12.84 -42.64 54.06
N VAL A 44 13.74 -43.25 53.29
CA VAL A 44 14.67 -44.26 53.81
C VAL A 44 15.61 -43.66 54.86
N ALA A 45 16.16 -42.47 54.61
CA ALA A 45 17.03 -41.77 55.55
C ALA A 45 16.29 -41.43 56.85
N TYR A 46 15.06 -40.93 56.77
CA TYR A 46 14.22 -40.63 57.93
C TYR A 46 13.89 -41.89 58.76
N SER A 47 13.59 -43.01 58.10
CA SER A 47 13.36 -44.29 58.78
C SER A 47 14.64 -44.81 59.47
N ALA A 48 15.80 -44.66 58.83
CA ALA A 48 17.08 -45.05 59.42
C ALA A 48 17.46 -44.20 60.64
N THR A 49 17.26 -42.88 60.59
CA THR A 49 17.57 -41.98 61.71
C THR A 49 16.65 -42.19 62.90
N THR A 50 15.35 -42.37 62.67
CA THR A 50 14.37 -42.69 63.73
C THR A 50 14.68 -44.02 64.40
N TRP A 51 15.05 -45.05 63.62
CA TRP A 51 15.48 -46.33 64.18
C TRP A 51 16.77 -46.23 64.99
N LEU A 52 17.75 -45.44 64.53
CA LEU A 52 18.99 -45.18 65.28
C LEU A 52 18.71 -44.45 66.60
N LEU A 53 17.83 -43.45 66.59
CA LEU A 53 17.40 -42.75 67.80
C LEU A 53 16.70 -43.70 68.78
N TYR A 54 15.82 -44.57 68.26
CA TYR A 54 15.17 -45.62 69.05
C TYR A 54 16.22 -46.53 69.73
N GLN A 55 17.19 -47.07 68.98
CA GLN A 55 18.27 -47.90 69.53
C GLN A 55 19.10 -47.16 70.59
N LYS A 56 19.35 -45.86 70.40
CA LYS A 56 20.09 -45.03 71.35
C LYS A 56 19.29 -44.80 72.64
N SER A 57 17.99 -44.54 72.52
CA SER A 57 17.08 -44.40 73.66
C SER A 57 17.02 -45.70 74.46
N LYS A 58 16.90 -46.84 73.77
CA LYS A 58 16.87 -48.19 74.34
C LYS A 58 18.13 -48.51 75.15
N LYS A 59 19.31 -48.13 74.64
CA LYS A 59 20.59 -48.30 75.37
C LYS A 59 20.70 -47.38 76.58
N GLY A 60 20.15 -46.17 76.50
CA GLY A 60 20.11 -45.21 77.62
C GLY A 60 19.20 -45.70 78.77
N THR A 61 18.05 -46.30 78.45
CA THR A 61 17.12 -46.84 79.44
C THR A 61 17.59 -48.17 80.05
N ALA A 62 18.40 -48.96 79.34
CA ALA A 62 18.97 -50.22 79.86
C ALA A 62 19.89 -50.05 81.10
N ILE A 63 20.39 -48.83 81.35
CA ILE A 63 21.17 -48.48 82.55
C ILE A 63 20.25 -48.30 83.77
N SER A 64 18.98 -47.97 83.56
CA SER A 64 17.90 -47.96 84.54
C SER A 64 17.17 -49.31 84.50
N ARG A 65 17.69 -50.33 85.18
CA ARG A 65 17.07 -51.68 85.29
C ARG A 65 15.80 -51.69 86.16
N THR A 66 14.79 -50.93 85.79
CA THR A 66 13.42 -51.17 86.22
C THR A 66 12.68 -51.79 85.04
N TYR A 67 12.14 -53.00 85.24
CA TYR A 67 11.53 -53.86 84.20
C TYR A 67 10.50 -53.12 83.32
N ASN A 68 9.87 -52.07 83.86
CA ASN A 68 8.83 -51.32 83.17
C ASN A 68 9.36 -50.29 82.14
N GLY A 69 10.58 -49.75 82.31
CA GLY A 69 11.05 -48.60 81.50
C GLY A 69 11.28 -48.92 80.02
N GLU A 70 11.75 -50.13 79.71
CA GLU A 70 11.96 -50.57 78.32
C GLU A 70 10.61 -50.75 77.61
N GLU A 71 9.65 -51.46 78.22
CA GLU A 71 8.31 -51.67 77.65
C GLU A 71 7.57 -50.36 77.40
N TYR A 72 7.63 -49.40 78.33
CA TYR A 72 7.05 -48.07 78.14
C TYR A 72 7.69 -47.33 76.95
N THR A 73 9.01 -47.44 76.76
CA THR A 73 9.71 -46.76 75.65
C THR A 73 9.34 -47.37 74.30
N VAL A 74 9.23 -48.70 74.22
CA VAL A 74 8.74 -49.39 73.01
C VAL A 74 7.31 -48.99 72.70
N GLY A 75 6.42 -49.01 73.69
CA GLY A 75 5.01 -48.64 73.52
C GLY A 75 4.84 -47.18 73.07
N ILE A 76 5.61 -46.23 73.61
CA ILE A 76 5.59 -44.83 73.17
C ILE A 76 6.07 -44.71 71.73
N TYR A 77 7.16 -45.39 71.35
CA TYR A 77 7.66 -45.37 69.97
C TYR A 77 6.62 -45.92 68.97
N GLU A 78 6.01 -47.07 69.28
CA GLU A 78 4.97 -47.66 68.43
C GLU A 78 3.75 -46.75 68.30
N THR A 79 3.32 -46.12 69.40
CA THR A 79 2.20 -45.16 69.40
C THR A 79 2.54 -43.93 68.55
N LEU A 80 3.76 -43.40 68.63
CA LEU A 80 4.19 -42.25 67.81
C LEU A 80 4.24 -42.61 66.32
N VAL A 81 4.76 -43.80 65.96
CA VAL A 81 4.77 -44.27 64.57
C VAL A 81 3.34 -44.46 64.04
N GLN A 82 2.44 -45.04 64.84
CA GLN A 82 1.03 -45.17 64.47
C GLN A 82 0.35 -43.80 64.32
N HIS A 83 0.64 -42.86 65.22
CA HIS A 83 0.09 -41.51 65.15
C HIS A 83 0.59 -40.74 63.92
N ASP A 84 1.88 -40.85 63.57
CA ASP A 84 2.44 -40.27 62.35
C ASP A 84 1.82 -40.88 61.08
N GLY A 85 1.67 -42.21 61.05
CA GLY A 85 0.97 -42.91 59.97
C GLY A 85 -0.47 -42.42 59.80
N TRP A 86 -1.22 -42.30 60.90
CA TRP A 86 -2.58 -41.77 60.90
C TRP A 86 -2.64 -40.32 60.41
N ASN A 87 -1.72 -39.46 60.86
CA ASN A 87 -1.65 -38.06 60.41
C ASN A 87 -1.33 -37.97 58.91
N HIS A 88 -0.41 -38.81 58.41
CA HIS A 88 -0.07 -38.87 56.99
C HIS A 88 -1.28 -39.27 56.14
N ASP A 89 -1.99 -40.31 56.55
CA ASP A 89 -3.19 -40.81 55.84
C ASP A 89 -4.32 -39.78 55.90
N ALA A 90 -4.55 -39.17 57.07
CA ALA A 90 -5.58 -38.13 57.25
C ALA A 90 -5.29 -36.91 56.35
N LEU A 91 -4.07 -36.41 56.32
CA LEU A 91 -3.66 -35.32 55.43
C LEU A 91 -3.76 -35.72 53.96
N GLY A 92 -3.46 -36.98 53.62
CA GLY A 92 -3.64 -37.53 52.28
C GLY A 92 -5.10 -37.50 51.82
N VAL A 93 -6.03 -37.90 52.69
CA VAL A 93 -7.48 -37.85 52.42
C VAL A 93 -7.96 -36.40 52.29
N ILE A 94 -7.56 -35.49 53.19
CA ILE A 94 -7.92 -34.07 53.12
C ILE A 94 -7.44 -33.47 51.81
N ASN A 95 -6.18 -33.69 51.42
CA ASN A 95 -5.62 -33.18 50.19
C ASN A 95 -6.33 -33.75 48.95
N SER A 96 -6.64 -35.05 48.93
CA SER A 96 -7.39 -35.69 47.85
C SER A 96 -8.79 -35.10 47.71
N ASN A 97 -9.50 -34.92 48.82
CA ASN A 97 -10.84 -34.35 48.83
C ASN A 97 -10.83 -32.88 48.38
N MET A 98 -9.87 -32.08 48.85
CA MET A 98 -9.69 -30.70 48.44
C MET A 98 -9.44 -30.59 46.93
N ILE A 99 -8.54 -31.42 46.37
CA ILE A 99 -8.27 -31.46 44.92
C ILE A 99 -9.52 -31.85 44.13
N LYS A 100 -10.27 -32.87 44.58
CA LYS A 100 -11.51 -33.30 43.92
C LYS A 100 -12.56 -32.20 43.93
N GLN A 101 -12.78 -31.55 45.07
CA GLN A 101 -13.73 -30.44 45.19
C GLN A 101 -13.33 -29.26 44.29
N HIS A 102 -12.06 -28.85 44.30
CA HIS A 102 -11.58 -27.78 43.40
C HIS A 102 -11.72 -28.14 41.92
N THR A 103 -11.45 -29.40 41.56
CA THR A 103 -11.60 -29.88 40.18
C THR A 103 -13.05 -29.87 39.74
N GLN A 104 -13.95 -30.34 40.60
CA GLN A 104 -15.39 -30.30 40.33
C GLN A 104 -15.89 -28.85 40.19
N MET A 105 -15.52 -27.97 41.13
CA MET A 105 -15.90 -26.55 41.09
C MET A 105 -15.41 -25.87 39.80
N ARG A 106 -14.17 -26.15 39.37
CA ARG A 106 -13.65 -25.62 38.09
C ARG A 106 -14.46 -26.13 36.91
N LYS A 107 -14.80 -27.41 36.87
CA LYS A 107 -15.59 -28.01 35.80
C LYS A 107 -16.99 -27.37 35.73
N GLU A 108 -17.66 -27.23 36.86
CA GLU A 108 -18.97 -26.58 36.93
C GLU A 108 -18.91 -25.10 36.51
N LEU A 109 -17.87 -24.37 36.94
CA LEU A 109 -17.68 -22.97 36.56
C LEU A 109 -17.41 -22.82 35.05
N GLN A 110 -16.58 -23.70 34.47
CA GLN A 110 -16.29 -23.72 33.04
C GLN A 110 -17.52 -24.07 32.21
N ASN A 111 -18.30 -25.06 32.64
CA ASN A 111 -19.56 -25.40 31.99
C ASN A 111 -20.53 -24.22 32.00
N ARG A 112 -20.72 -23.57 33.16
CA ARG A 112 -21.55 -22.37 33.25
C ARG A 112 -21.06 -21.22 32.38
N HIS A 113 -19.74 -21.02 32.26
CA HIS A 113 -19.20 -20.00 31.36
C HIS A 113 -19.50 -20.32 29.89
N GLN A 114 -19.37 -21.58 29.49
CA GLN A 114 -19.72 -22.02 28.15
C GLN A 114 -21.21 -21.80 27.88
N ASP A 115 -22.07 -22.17 28.84
CA ASP A 115 -23.52 -21.98 28.74
C ASP A 115 -23.88 -20.49 28.61
N ILE A 116 -23.33 -19.63 29.49
CA ILE A 116 -23.53 -18.16 29.41
C ILE A 116 -23.03 -17.61 28.07
N THR A 117 -21.88 -18.08 27.59
CA THR A 117 -21.34 -17.62 26.29
C THR A 117 -22.27 -18.00 25.14
N ASN A 118 -22.80 -19.22 25.16
CA ASN A 118 -23.76 -19.69 24.18
C ASN A 118 -25.07 -18.88 24.26
N ASP A 119 -25.59 -18.64 25.45
CA ASP A 119 -26.82 -17.86 25.68
C ASP A 119 -26.64 -16.40 25.22
N VAL A 120 -25.52 -15.76 25.57
CA VAL A 120 -25.20 -14.39 25.15
C VAL A 120 -25.09 -14.30 23.64
N ASN A 121 -24.43 -15.26 22.99
CA ASN A 121 -24.32 -15.29 21.54
C ASN A 121 -25.70 -15.44 20.89
N GLN A 122 -26.51 -16.41 21.35
CA GLN A 122 -27.87 -16.61 20.84
C GLN A 122 -28.74 -15.36 21.03
N TYR A 123 -28.72 -14.76 22.22
CA TYR A 123 -29.50 -13.56 22.52
C TYR A 123 -29.06 -12.36 21.68
N THR A 124 -27.75 -12.13 21.54
CA THR A 124 -27.18 -11.03 20.75
C THR A 124 -27.56 -11.16 19.29
N THR A 125 -27.46 -12.37 18.72
CA THR A 125 -27.86 -12.62 17.34
C THR A 125 -29.37 -12.45 17.15
N CYS A 126 -30.19 -12.89 18.10
CA CYS A 126 -31.64 -12.66 18.05
C CYS A 126 -32.02 -11.18 18.09
N ILE A 127 -31.35 -10.37 18.91
CA ILE A 127 -31.53 -8.91 18.92
C ILE A 127 -31.13 -8.32 17.56
N ALA A 128 -29.99 -8.73 17.00
CA ALA A 128 -29.54 -8.24 15.69
C ALA A 128 -30.56 -8.57 14.59
N ASN A 129 -31.10 -9.78 14.60
CA ASN A 129 -32.12 -10.20 13.64
C ASN A 129 -33.45 -9.47 13.83
N TYR A 130 -33.87 -9.22 15.07
CA TYR A 130 -35.05 -8.40 15.37
C TYR A 130 -34.87 -6.98 14.86
N LEU A 131 -33.72 -6.36 15.15
CA LEU A 131 -33.43 -5.00 14.70
C LEU A 131 -33.32 -4.93 13.18
N GLY A 132 -32.68 -5.91 12.54
CA GLY A 132 -32.60 -6.04 11.09
C GLY A 132 -33.98 -6.16 10.46
N THR A 133 -34.86 -6.99 11.04
CA THR A 133 -36.25 -7.13 10.60
C THR A 133 -37.02 -5.80 10.71
N GLU A 134 -36.90 -5.13 11.86
CA GLU A 134 -37.56 -3.83 12.10
C GLU A 134 -37.06 -2.78 11.11
N ILE A 135 -35.75 -2.65 10.89
CA ILE A 135 -35.18 -1.70 9.92
C ILE A 135 -35.65 -2.02 8.51
N ILE A 136 -35.57 -3.29 8.09
CA ILE A 136 -35.89 -3.68 6.71
C ILE A 136 -37.38 -3.49 6.42
N SER A 137 -38.24 -3.77 7.39
CA SER A 137 -39.69 -3.56 7.28
C SER A 137 -40.11 -2.10 7.09
N ARG A 138 -39.21 -1.14 7.35
CA ARG A 138 -39.47 0.30 7.15
C ARG A 138 -39.21 0.75 5.71
N PHE A 139 -38.52 -0.07 4.91
CA PHE A 139 -38.32 0.27 3.50
C PHE A 139 -39.61 0.06 2.70
N PRO A 140 -39.91 0.92 1.72
CA PRO A 140 -41.04 0.71 0.84
C PRO A 140 -40.80 -0.52 -0.05
N ASP A 141 -41.87 -1.25 -0.34
CA ASP A 141 -41.88 -2.44 -1.20
C ASP A 141 -40.93 -3.56 -0.72
N THR A 142 -40.79 -3.75 0.60
CA THR A 142 -40.06 -4.88 1.20
C THR A 142 -40.98 -5.75 2.04
N THR A 143 -40.76 -7.06 1.99
CA THR A 143 -41.46 -8.05 2.81
C THR A 143 -40.45 -8.86 3.58
N VAL A 144 -40.53 -8.82 4.91
CA VAL A 144 -39.63 -9.56 5.80
C VAL A 144 -40.38 -10.75 6.38
N GLY A 145 -39.77 -11.94 6.31
CA GLY A 145 -40.28 -13.15 6.94
C GLY A 145 -40.33 -13.01 8.47
N PRO A 146 -41.14 -13.83 9.15
CA PRO A 146 -41.29 -13.71 10.58
C PRO A 146 -40.04 -14.25 11.31
N LEU A 147 -39.67 -13.63 12.44
CA LEU A 147 -38.52 -14.05 13.26
C LEU A 147 -38.59 -15.53 13.62
N ASN A 148 -37.43 -16.19 13.78
CA ASN A 148 -37.37 -17.57 14.28
C ASN A 148 -38.12 -17.69 15.63
N SER A 149 -38.85 -18.78 15.84
CA SER A 149 -39.62 -19.05 17.06
C SER A 149 -38.75 -18.99 18.33
N LEU A 150 -37.51 -19.50 18.26
CA LEU A 150 -36.54 -19.43 19.35
C LEU A 150 -36.19 -17.97 19.70
N CYS A 151 -35.93 -17.13 18.69
CA CYS A 151 -35.66 -15.72 18.92
C CYS A 151 -36.87 -14.96 19.46
N ARG A 152 -38.08 -15.26 18.98
CA ARG A 152 -39.30 -14.66 19.55
C ARG A 152 -39.47 -15.01 21.03
N GLN A 153 -39.15 -16.25 21.40
CA GLN A 153 -39.21 -16.70 22.79
C GLN A 153 -38.14 -16.02 23.66
N LEU A 154 -36.90 -15.96 23.20
CA LEU A 154 -35.78 -15.31 23.92
C LEU A 154 -36.02 -13.82 24.14
N LEU A 155 -36.64 -13.14 23.16
CA LEU A 155 -36.99 -11.72 23.24
C LEU A 155 -38.30 -11.45 24.01
N GLY A 156 -38.99 -12.50 24.49
CA GLY A 156 -40.25 -12.36 25.21
C GLY A 156 -41.40 -11.83 24.34
N LEU A 157 -41.32 -12.04 23.02
CA LEU A 157 -42.35 -11.66 22.05
C LEU A 157 -43.48 -12.70 21.95
N THR A 158 -43.40 -13.79 22.71
CA THR A 158 -44.46 -14.80 22.85
C THR A 158 -44.95 -14.88 24.30
N ASP A 159 -46.23 -15.24 24.49
CA ASP A 159 -46.87 -15.35 25.82
C ASP A 159 -46.33 -16.52 26.70
N ARG A 160 -45.33 -17.28 26.23
CA ARG A 160 -44.74 -18.43 26.94
C ARG A 160 -43.23 -18.26 27.15
N ARG A 161 -42.85 -17.72 28.31
CA ARG A 161 -41.47 -17.49 28.77
C ARG A 161 -40.62 -18.74 29.06
N ARG A 162 -41.11 -19.95 28.79
CA ARG A 162 -40.42 -21.19 29.20
C ARG A 162 -39.93 -21.96 27.99
N LEU A 163 -38.62 -21.96 27.76
CA LEU A 163 -37.94 -22.89 26.85
C LEU A 163 -38.34 -24.31 27.31
N GLU A 164 -39.20 -24.97 26.54
CA GLU A 164 -39.54 -26.36 26.79
C GLU A 164 -38.33 -27.21 26.41
N ASP A 165 -37.75 -27.80 27.44
CA ASP A 165 -36.59 -28.68 27.35
C ASP A 165 -37.03 -29.96 26.62
N GLY A 166 -36.69 -30.08 25.33
CA GLY A 166 -36.76 -31.37 24.62
C GLY A 166 -37.54 -31.46 23.31
N THR A 167 -38.06 -30.37 22.71
CA THR A 167 -38.54 -30.47 21.32
C THR A 167 -37.37 -30.31 20.35
N GLU A 168 -37.07 -31.37 19.60
CA GLU A 168 -36.12 -31.38 18.49
C GLU A 168 -36.31 -30.14 17.62
N VAL A 169 -35.38 -29.21 17.74
CA VAL A 169 -35.33 -28.01 16.88
C VAL A 169 -34.97 -28.52 15.49
N HIS A 170 -35.98 -28.67 14.64
CA HIS A 170 -35.79 -28.92 13.22
C HIS A 170 -34.81 -27.89 12.65
N SER A 171 -34.01 -28.36 11.70
CA SER A 171 -32.80 -27.79 11.12
C SER A 171 -32.98 -26.47 10.35
N ASP A 172 -33.78 -25.54 10.86
CA ASP A 172 -33.84 -24.19 10.33
C ASP A 172 -32.66 -23.42 10.94
N ALA A 173 -31.69 -23.08 10.10
CA ALA A 173 -30.55 -22.24 10.48
C ALA A 173 -31.07 -21.08 11.35
N PRO A 174 -30.72 -20.98 12.64
CA PRO A 174 -31.47 -20.15 13.59
C PRO A 174 -31.37 -18.64 13.33
N PHE A 175 -30.63 -18.25 12.29
CA PHE A 175 -30.04 -16.93 12.16
C PHE A 175 -30.19 -16.33 10.76
N ASN A 176 -31.13 -16.79 9.95
CA ASN A 176 -31.37 -16.19 8.63
C ASN A 176 -32.57 -15.23 8.69
N ILE A 177 -32.38 -13.98 8.26
CA ILE A 177 -33.47 -13.04 8.05
C ILE A 177 -33.94 -13.26 6.61
N ASP A 178 -35.17 -13.76 6.45
CA ASP A 178 -35.76 -13.92 5.12
C ASP A 178 -36.30 -12.57 4.65
N VAL A 179 -35.74 -12.04 3.56
CA VAL A 179 -36.08 -10.73 3.03
C VAL A 179 -36.39 -10.86 1.55
N SER A 180 -37.57 -10.41 1.16
CA SER A 180 -37.97 -10.25 -0.24
C SER A 180 -38.06 -8.77 -0.56
N TRP A 181 -37.36 -8.39 -1.64
CA TRP A 181 -37.30 -7.02 -2.13
C TRP A 181 -38.19 -6.90 -3.36
N GLY A 182 -39.11 -5.94 -3.36
CA GLY A 182 -39.94 -5.63 -4.52
C GLY A 182 -39.17 -4.95 -5.64
N ASP A 183 -39.72 -4.97 -6.84
CA ASP A 183 -39.09 -4.45 -8.07
C ASP A 183 -38.74 -2.95 -8.00
N LYS A 184 -39.42 -2.20 -7.14
CA LYS A 184 -39.19 -0.77 -6.93
C LYS A 184 -38.29 -0.46 -5.73
N SER A 185 -37.79 -1.47 -5.05
CA SER A 185 -36.91 -1.29 -3.90
C SER A 185 -35.60 -0.62 -4.30
N ILE A 186 -35.00 0.09 -3.34
CA ILE A 186 -33.71 0.77 -3.53
C ILE A 186 -32.58 -0.21 -3.90
N VAL A 187 -32.66 -1.44 -3.40
CA VAL A 187 -31.69 -2.51 -3.68
C VAL A 187 -31.76 -2.93 -5.15
N MET A 188 -32.97 -3.13 -5.68
CA MET A 188 -33.15 -3.45 -7.10
C MET A 188 -32.71 -2.30 -8.01
N GLN A 189 -33.01 -1.05 -7.64
CA GLN A 189 -32.52 0.12 -8.38
C GLN A 189 -30.98 0.20 -8.41
N GLN A 190 -30.34 -0.10 -7.29
CA GLN A 190 -28.88 -0.15 -7.20
C GLN A 190 -28.30 -1.29 -8.03
N GLN A 191 -28.94 -2.45 -8.03
CA GLN A 191 -28.54 -3.57 -8.90
C GLN A 191 -28.63 -3.19 -10.38
N THR A 192 -29.73 -2.59 -10.82
CA THR A 192 -29.87 -2.10 -12.19
C THR A 192 -28.83 -1.02 -12.54
N SER A 193 -28.48 -0.16 -11.58
CA SER A 193 -27.40 0.82 -11.77
C SER A 193 -26.04 0.15 -11.98
N MET A 194 -25.71 -0.88 -11.19
CA MET A 194 -24.45 -1.63 -11.33
C MET A 194 -24.39 -2.40 -12.65
N GLU A 195 -25.52 -2.95 -13.11
CA GLU A 195 -25.60 -3.60 -14.42
C GLU A 195 -25.40 -2.59 -15.55
N MET A 196 -25.99 -1.39 -15.46
CA MET A 196 -25.73 -0.31 -16.42
C MET A 196 -24.27 0.14 -16.42
N GLU A 197 -23.63 0.20 -15.25
CA GLU A 197 -22.20 0.56 -15.14
C GLU A 197 -21.31 -0.50 -15.81
N ARG A 198 -21.61 -1.79 -15.62
CA ARG A 198 -20.91 -2.88 -16.30
C ARG A 198 -21.03 -2.77 -17.83
N ASP A 199 -22.22 -2.48 -18.34
CA ASP A 199 -22.46 -2.27 -19.77
C ASP A 199 -21.69 -1.06 -20.34
N ILE A 200 -21.48 -0.03 -19.52
CA ILE A 200 -20.70 1.15 -19.91
C ILE A 200 -19.22 0.77 -20.04
N LEU A 201 -18.67 0.06 -19.05
CA LEU A 201 -17.28 -0.39 -19.06
C LEU A 201 -16.98 -1.29 -20.25
N GLU A 202 -17.88 -2.23 -20.58
CA GLU A 202 -17.71 -3.10 -21.75
C GLU A 202 -17.69 -2.30 -23.08
N LYS A 203 -18.50 -1.24 -23.18
CA LYS A 203 -18.49 -0.36 -24.35
C LYS A 203 -17.25 0.51 -24.42
N GLU A 204 -16.71 0.93 -23.28
CA GLU A 204 -15.46 1.69 -23.22
C GLU A 204 -14.28 0.87 -23.73
N ASP A 205 -14.17 -0.39 -23.30
CA ASP A 205 -13.17 -1.33 -23.82
C ASP A 205 -13.30 -1.52 -25.33
N SER A 206 -14.53 -1.64 -25.85
CA SER A 206 -14.76 -1.73 -27.30
C SER A 206 -14.34 -0.47 -28.05
N ILE A 207 -14.43 0.72 -27.45
CA ILE A 207 -14.02 1.98 -28.07
C ILE A 207 -12.50 2.09 -28.08
N MET A 208 -11.85 1.77 -26.97
CA MET A 208 -10.39 1.75 -26.84
C MET A 208 -9.75 0.81 -27.87
N GLU A 209 -10.31 -0.38 -28.05
CA GLU A 209 -9.85 -1.34 -29.05
C GLU A 209 -10.05 -0.82 -30.49
N ALA A 210 -11.14 -0.09 -30.76
CA ALA A 210 -11.38 0.53 -32.06
C ALA A 210 -10.38 1.68 -32.34
N GLN A 211 -10.03 2.48 -31.34
CA GLN A 211 -9.00 3.53 -31.46
C GLN A 211 -7.63 2.92 -31.76
N ARG A 212 -7.24 1.87 -31.03
CA ARG A 212 -5.99 1.15 -31.26
C ARG A 212 -5.87 0.60 -32.68
N ARG A 213 -6.99 0.14 -33.26
CA ARG A 213 -7.02 -0.31 -34.66
C ARG A 213 -6.87 0.81 -35.67
N ILE A 214 -7.33 2.02 -35.35
CA ILE A 214 -7.17 3.21 -36.19
C ILE A 214 -5.73 3.72 -36.11
N GLU A 215 -5.15 3.79 -34.91
CA GLU A 215 -3.74 4.17 -34.68
C GLU A 215 -2.79 3.23 -35.43
N ASN A 216 -2.98 1.91 -35.31
CA ASN A 216 -2.22 0.91 -36.05
C ASN A 216 -2.35 1.02 -37.59
N ARG A 217 -3.44 1.60 -38.10
CA ARG A 217 -3.62 1.83 -39.55
C ARG A 217 -2.96 3.13 -40.04
N LEU A 218 -2.70 4.07 -39.14
CA LEU A 218 -2.09 5.37 -39.45
C LEU A 218 -0.57 5.37 -39.25
N GLY A 219 0.02 4.27 -38.79
CA GLY A 219 1.48 4.18 -38.55
C GLY A 219 1.97 4.99 -37.34
N ILE A 220 1.05 5.56 -36.56
CA ILE A 220 1.34 6.35 -35.36
C ILE A 220 1.52 5.37 -34.20
N ASN A 221 2.75 5.15 -33.74
CA ASN A 221 3.07 4.18 -32.69
C ASN A 221 3.55 4.88 -31.42
N CYS A 222 2.65 5.61 -30.76
CA CYS A 222 2.98 6.29 -29.52
C CYS A 222 3.34 5.26 -28.40
N GLY A 223 4.36 5.56 -27.60
CA GLY A 223 4.79 4.80 -26.42
C GLY A 223 6.17 4.14 -26.54
N ASN A 224 6.95 4.46 -27.56
CA ASN A 224 8.33 3.97 -27.77
C ASN A 224 9.40 4.93 -27.21
N SER A 225 9.00 6.06 -26.60
CA SER A 225 9.87 7.13 -26.09
C SER A 225 10.75 7.80 -27.16
N ARG A 226 10.33 7.74 -28.43
CA ARG A 226 11.02 8.39 -29.56
C ARG A 226 10.00 9.11 -30.40
N CYS A 227 10.18 10.42 -30.59
CA CYS A 227 9.32 11.21 -31.46
C CYS A 227 9.62 10.94 -32.94
N GLU A 228 8.97 9.94 -33.52
CA GLU A 228 9.18 9.53 -34.92
C GLU A 228 8.66 10.59 -35.90
N GLN A 229 9.12 10.55 -37.17
CA GLN A 229 8.88 11.62 -38.15
C GLN A 229 7.39 11.92 -38.43
N GLU A 230 6.51 10.94 -38.21
CA GLU A 230 5.06 11.01 -38.44
C GLU A 230 4.26 11.38 -37.18
N GLU A 231 4.91 11.39 -36.02
CA GLU A 231 4.30 11.69 -34.74
C GLU A 231 4.37 13.19 -34.46
N ALA A 232 3.48 13.75 -33.64
CA ALA A 232 3.53 15.15 -33.23
C ALA A 232 3.02 15.27 -31.80
N ASN A 233 3.37 16.33 -31.07
CA ASN A 233 2.92 16.54 -29.70
C ASN A 233 1.39 16.48 -29.51
N ILE A 234 0.61 16.80 -30.55
CA ILE A 234 -0.86 16.71 -30.53
C ILE A 234 -1.35 15.25 -30.69
N ASN A 235 -0.63 14.43 -31.46
CA ASN A 235 -1.06 13.06 -31.81
C ASN A 235 -0.40 12.00 -30.90
N CYS A 236 0.85 12.21 -30.52
CA CYS A 236 1.64 11.42 -29.55
C CYS A 236 2.27 12.36 -28.52
N PRO A 237 1.48 12.92 -27.58
CA PRO A 237 2.04 13.76 -26.52
C PRO A 237 3.06 13.01 -25.67
N GLN A 238 2.91 11.69 -25.52
CA GLN A 238 3.78 10.87 -24.67
C GLN A 238 5.23 10.78 -25.17
N ASP A 239 5.45 10.80 -26.50
CA ASP A 239 6.80 10.67 -27.08
C ASP A 239 7.34 11.98 -27.66
N CYS A 240 6.45 12.90 -28.07
CA CYS A 240 6.82 14.14 -28.77
C CYS A 240 6.63 15.42 -27.95
N ALA A 241 5.99 15.40 -26.79
CA ALA A 241 5.98 16.56 -25.89
C ALA A 241 7.14 16.42 -24.89
N GLU A 242 7.93 17.49 -24.73
CA GLU A 242 9.11 17.52 -23.88
C GLU A 242 10.13 16.41 -24.19
N ALA A 243 10.25 16.04 -25.47
CA ALA A 243 11.20 15.04 -25.94
C ALA A 243 12.65 15.49 -25.68
N GLU A 244 13.53 14.54 -25.34
CA GLU A 244 14.92 14.81 -25.00
C GLU A 244 15.88 14.22 -26.03
N PHE A 245 16.68 15.07 -26.65
CA PHE A 245 17.82 14.65 -27.47
C PHE A 245 19.08 14.56 -26.61
N ILE A 246 19.54 13.34 -26.34
CA ILE A 246 20.70 13.09 -25.48
C ILE A 246 21.99 13.09 -26.33
N ALA A 247 22.77 14.16 -26.23
CA ALA A 247 24.10 14.30 -26.82
C ALA A 247 25.18 14.12 -25.75
N LEU A 248 25.15 12.99 -25.03
CA LEU A 248 26.13 12.69 -23.98
C LEU A 248 27.18 11.71 -24.49
N SER A 249 28.46 12.08 -24.41
CA SER A 249 29.56 11.15 -24.71
C SER A 249 29.80 10.21 -23.52
N THR A 250 29.85 8.90 -23.78
CA THR A 250 30.16 7.86 -22.77
C THR A 250 31.65 7.67 -22.54
N ASN A 251 32.52 8.34 -23.30
CA ASN A 251 33.96 8.19 -23.19
C ASN A 251 34.53 9.16 -22.13
N GLU A 252 35.27 8.62 -21.16
CA GLU A 252 35.80 9.31 -19.97
C GLU A 252 36.76 10.49 -20.24
N SER A 253 37.10 10.77 -21.49
CA SER A 253 37.93 11.92 -21.86
C SER A 253 37.09 13.18 -22.10
N MET A 254 36.31 13.62 -21.11
CA MET A 254 35.73 14.96 -21.18
C MET A 254 36.86 15.98 -21.12
N ALA A 255 37.02 16.71 -22.21
CA ALA A 255 38.24 17.43 -22.52
C ALA A 255 37.95 18.92 -22.50
N THR A 256 38.18 19.55 -21.35
CA THR A 256 38.27 21.01 -21.17
C THR A 256 36.92 21.73 -21.02
N GLY A 257 36.87 22.67 -20.07
CA GLY A 257 35.76 23.61 -19.91
C GLY A 257 36.02 24.89 -20.69
N PHE A 258 35.05 25.34 -21.49
CA PHE A 258 35.13 26.59 -22.26
C PHE A 258 34.15 27.63 -21.73
N THR A 259 34.56 28.89 -21.65
CA THR A 259 33.65 29.96 -21.16
C THR A 259 32.52 30.26 -22.13
N LYS A 260 32.76 30.09 -23.43
CA LYS A 260 31.80 30.32 -24.50
C LYS A 260 31.86 29.21 -25.55
N LEU A 261 30.70 28.70 -25.94
CA LEU A 261 30.50 27.65 -26.94
C LEU A 261 29.52 28.14 -28.01
N LYS A 262 29.85 27.94 -29.28
CA LYS A 262 28.91 28.08 -30.41
C LYS A 262 28.70 26.73 -31.08
N PHE A 263 27.48 26.35 -31.40
CA PHE A 263 27.18 25.14 -32.17
C PHE A 263 25.90 25.31 -33.00
N THR A 264 25.66 24.39 -33.93
CA THR A 264 24.48 24.43 -34.81
C THR A 264 23.69 23.14 -34.72
N ILE A 265 22.37 23.29 -34.68
CA ILE A 265 21.41 22.20 -34.75
C ILE A 265 20.70 22.29 -36.10
N HIS A 266 20.53 21.15 -36.77
CA HIS A 266 19.66 21.02 -37.94
C HIS A 266 18.45 20.18 -37.61
N ALA A 267 17.26 20.71 -37.87
CA ALA A 267 16.02 20.01 -37.59
C ALA A 267 15.60 19.22 -38.83
N LYS A 268 15.46 17.89 -38.71
CA LYS A 268 14.93 17.03 -39.78
C LYS A 268 13.43 17.16 -39.98
N ARG A 269 12.74 17.68 -38.96
CA ARG A 269 11.30 17.93 -38.90
C ARG A 269 11.05 19.25 -38.21
N LYS A 270 9.81 19.72 -38.22
CA LYS A 270 9.44 20.90 -37.45
C LYS A 270 9.49 20.58 -35.96
N VAL A 271 10.26 21.37 -35.21
CA VAL A 271 10.45 21.22 -33.76
C VAL A 271 10.37 22.58 -33.06
N ALA A 272 10.00 22.56 -31.79
CA ALA A 272 10.13 23.71 -30.90
C ALA A 272 11.14 23.38 -29.80
N ILE A 273 12.33 23.98 -29.84
CA ILE A 273 13.36 23.77 -28.81
C ILE A 273 13.01 24.66 -27.61
N SER A 274 12.96 24.06 -26.43
CA SER A 274 12.50 24.68 -25.18
C SER A 274 13.56 24.72 -24.08
N ALA A 275 14.53 23.80 -24.10
CA ALA A 275 15.55 23.72 -23.08
C ALA A 275 16.90 23.20 -23.62
N LEU A 276 17.98 23.60 -22.95
CA LEU A 276 19.30 23.00 -23.09
C LEU A 276 19.78 22.55 -21.72
N SER A 277 20.44 21.41 -21.63
CA SER A 277 21.04 20.90 -20.41
C SER A 277 22.50 20.57 -20.67
N PHE A 278 23.42 20.99 -19.81
CA PHE A 278 24.84 20.68 -19.98
C PHE A 278 25.57 20.67 -18.64
N PHE A 279 26.78 20.11 -18.63
CA PHE A 279 27.67 20.09 -17.47
C PHE A 279 28.60 21.30 -17.46
N THR A 280 28.99 21.75 -16.27
CA THR A 280 30.03 22.75 -16.11
C THR A 280 31.31 22.16 -15.58
N LYS A 281 32.41 22.90 -15.74
CA LYS A 281 33.72 22.49 -15.23
C LYS A 281 33.76 22.60 -13.71
N ASP A 282 33.30 23.72 -13.18
CA ASP A 282 33.27 23.97 -11.75
C ASP A 282 31.81 23.98 -11.25
N ALA A 283 31.56 23.40 -10.08
CA ALA A 283 30.28 23.53 -9.38
C ALA A 283 30.29 24.84 -8.58
N LEU A 284 29.50 25.83 -9.03
CA LEU A 284 29.34 27.11 -8.32
C LEU A 284 27.91 27.26 -7.82
N GLU A 285 27.75 27.85 -6.63
CA GLU A 285 26.42 28.17 -6.06
C GLU A 285 25.67 29.21 -6.92
N GLU A 286 26.40 30.16 -7.50
CA GLU A 286 25.89 31.14 -8.46
C GLU A 286 26.83 31.26 -9.66
N SER A 287 26.46 30.66 -10.79
CA SER A 287 27.12 30.88 -12.08
C SER A 287 26.22 31.66 -13.01
N TYR A 288 26.77 32.68 -13.68
CA TYR A 288 26.02 33.39 -14.71
C TYR A 288 26.03 32.58 -16.01
N VAL A 289 24.84 32.18 -16.46
CA VAL A 289 24.63 31.46 -17.72
C VAL A 289 23.81 32.31 -18.67
N LYS A 290 24.31 32.45 -19.90
CA LYS A 290 23.66 33.17 -20.98
C LYS A 290 23.58 32.30 -22.22
N ILE A 291 22.37 32.14 -22.76
CA ILE A 291 22.12 31.39 -23.99
C ILE A 291 21.53 32.36 -25.02
N ARG A 292 22.13 32.39 -26.20
CA ARG A 292 21.65 33.13 -27.36
C ARG A 292 21.40 32.19 -28.52
N THR A 293 20.53 32.58 -29.43
CA THR A 293 20.20 31.81 -30.61
C THR A 293 20.20 32.69 -31.86
N MET A 294 20.46 32.08 -33.02
CA MET A 294 20.44 32.75 -34.32
C MET A 294 19.93 31.79 -35.39
N GLN A 295 19.04 32.26 -36.27
CA GLN A 295 18.53 31.45 -37.36
C GLN A 295 19.63 31.15 -38.39
N GLY A 296 19.69 29.91 -38.87
CA GLY A 296 20.67 29.47 -39.86
C GLY A 296 21.94 28.89 -39.23
N ILE A 297 23.04 28.98 -39.97
CA ILE A 297 24.37 28.54 -39.55
C ILE A 297 25.19 29.78 -39.21
N TYR A 298 25.82 29.80 -38.03
CA TYR A 298 26.63 30.94 -37.63
C TYR A 298 27.87 31.11 -38.52
N PRO A 299 28.25 32.36 -38.85
CA PRO A 299 29.43 32.61 -39.68
C PRO A 299 30.70 32.24 -38.92
N GLN A 300 31.59 31.48 -39.56
CA GLN A 300 32.86 31.01 -38.99
C GLN A 300 33.91 32.13 -38.79
N THR A 301 33.56 33.39 -39.10
CA THR A 301 34.47 34.52 -39.01
C THR A 301 34.64 34.98 -37.56
N MET A 302 35.85 35.41 -37.21
CA MET A 302 36.20 35.90 -35.87
C MET A 302 35.44 37.17 -35.45
N PHE A 303 34.80 37.83 -36.42
CA PHE A 303 34.09 39.11 -36.28
C PHE A 303 32.62 39.00 -36.67
N SER A 304 31.92 37.95 -36.23
CA SER A 304 30.46 37.93 -36.35
C SER A 304 29.91 39.13 -35.57
N LEU A 305 29.26 40.07 -36.26
CA LEU A 305 28.56 41.17 -35.60
C LEU A 305 27.50 40.56 -34.66
N ASP A 306 27.55 40.89 -33.37
CA ASP A 306 26.60 40.45 -32.34
C ASP A 306 25.13 40.84 -32.60
N LYS A 307 24.82 41.44 -33.76
CA LYS A 307 23.51 42.01 -34.08
C LYS A 307 22.42 40.98 -34.41
N ASP A 308 22.80 39.77 -34.81
CA ASP A 308 21.84 38.75 -35.26
C ASP A 308 21.50 37.72 -34.17
N TRP A 309 22.16 37.80 -33.02
CA TRP A 309 21.94 36.89 -31.88
C TRP A 309 20.81 37.39 -30.99
N GLN A 310 19.83 36.54 -30.74
CA GLN A 310 18.74 36.80 -29.81
C GLN A 310 19.01 36.11 -28.47
N ASP A 311 18.91 36.87 -27.37
CA ASP A 311 19.00 36.33 -26.01
C ASP A 311 17.74 35.50 -25.69
N VAL A 312 17.92 34.22 -25.35
CA VAL A 312 16.81 33.31 -24.96
C VAL A 312 16.84 32.97 -23.47
N LEU A 313 18.02 33.08 -22.84
CA LEU A 313 18.21 32.93 -21.42
C LEU A 313 19.37 33.81 -20.93
N SER A 314 19.20 34.43 -19.78
CA SER A 314 20.26 35.15 -19.06
C SER A 314 19.94 35.13 -17.58
N THR A 315 20.55 34.23 -16.81
CA THR A 315 20.23 34.03 -15.39
C THR A 315 21.45 33.59 -14.60
N LYS A 316 21.35 33.67 -13.27
CA LYS A 316 22.29 33.05 -12.34
C LYS A 316 21.67 31.77 -11.80
N VAL A 317 22.38 30.65 -11.91
CA VAL A 317 21.92 29.36 -11.37
C VAL A 317 23.06 28.59 -10.71
N PRO A 318 22.76 27.69 -9.77
CA PRO A 318 23.72 26.72 -9.30
C PRO A 318 24.13 25.80 -10.45
N THR A 319 25.42 25.53 -10.57
CA THR A 319 25.97 24.65 -11.60
C THR A 319 26.49 23.36 -11.01
N THR A 320 26.58 22.33 -11.84
CA THR A 320 27.02 20.99 -11.42
C THR A 320 28.25 20.59 -12.20
N GLU A 321 29.32 20.27 -11.46
CA GLU A 321 30.56 19.74 -12.01
C GLU A 321 30.32 18.37 -12.65
N TYR A 322 31.00 18.12 -13.76
CA TYR A 322 31.01 16.81 -14.38
C TYR A 322 31.79 15.79 -13.53
N ASN A 323 31.08 14.84 -12.89
CA ASN A 323 31.67 13.75 -12.10
C ASN A 323 31.41 12.38 -12.75
N GLY A 324 31.96 12.15 -13.94
CA GLY A 324 31.89 10.85 -14.63
C GLY A 324 30.47 10.40 -15.01
N GLY A 325 29.53 11.33 -15.18
CA GLY A 325 28.15 11.03 -15.58
C GLY A 325 27.23 10.50 -14.47
N THR A 326 27.67 10.50 -13.20
CA THR A 326 26.84 10.06 -12.06
C THR A 326 25.77 11.08 -11.63
N VAL A 327 25.88 12.31 -12.11
CA VAL A 327 24.94 13.41 -11.81
C VAL A 327 24.29 13.86 -13.11
N ALA A 328 23.01 14.24 -13.05
CA ALA A 328 22.29 14.78 -14.21
C ALA A 328 22.81 16.18 -14.60
N PRO A 329 22.85 16.54 -15.89
CA PRO A 329 23.22 17.89 -16.32
C PRO A 329 22.17 18.90 -15.84
N VAL A 330 22.60 20.14 -15.60
CA VAL A 330 21.67 21.21 -15.20
C VAL A 330 20.78 21.57 -16.38
N LYS A 331 19.46 21.48 -16.21
CA LYS A 331 18.47 21.85 -17.22
C LYS A 331 18.23 23.36 -17.20
N PHE A 332 18.40 24.00 -18.35
CA PHE A 332 18.16 25.42 -18.57
C PHE A 332 16.96 25.59 -19.49
N GLU A 333 15.79 25.83 -18.89
CA GLU A 333 14.58 26.17 -19.63
C GLU A 333 14.66 27.60 -20.14
N PHE A 334 14.27 27.82 -21.39
CA PHE A 334 14.21 29.16 -21.95
C PHE A 334 13.12 29.98 -21.24
N ASN A 335 13.25 31.30 -21.25
CA ASN A 335 12.30 32.17 -20.54
C ASN A 335 10.84 31.83 -20.91
N HIS A 336 9.94 31.82 -19.92
CA HIS A 336 8.54 31.43 -20.08
C HIS A 336 7.91 32.06 -21.34
N GLY A 337 7.56 31.21 -22.32
CA GLY A 337 6.94 31.61 -23.58
C GLY A 337 7.88 31.73 -24.79
N ILE A 338 9.20 31.58 -24.62
CA ILE A 338 10.14 31.54 -25.75
C ILE A 338 10.39 30.08 -26.15
N GLN A 339 9.66 29.61 -27.16
CA GLN A 339 9.97 28.35 -27.86
C GLN A 339 10.63 28.68 -29.20
N ILE A 340 11.84 28.14 -29.42
CA ILE A 340 12.57 28.36 -30.67
C ILE A 340 12.04 27.36 -31.69
N THR A 341 11.14 27.83 -32.56
CA THR A 341 10.59 27.00 -33.62
C THR A 341 11.57 26.90 -34.79
N VAL A 342 11.98 25.69 -35.13
CA VAL A 342 12.84 25.39 -36.27
C VAL A 342 12.05 24.53 -37.25
N ASP A 343 11.83 25.03 -38.46
CA ASP A 343 11.17 24.26 -39.52
C ASP A 343 12.08 23.11 -40.00
N GLY A 344 11.46 22.03 -40.49
CA GLY A 344 12.20 20.88 -41.04
C GLY A 344 13.10 21.29 -42.21
N GLY A 345 14.33 20.76 -42.22
CA GLY A 345 15.37 21.11 -43.18
C GLY A 345 16.08 22.44 -42.90
N LYS A 346 15.81 23.10 -41.75
CA LYS A 346 16.46 24.36 -41.37
C LYS A 346 17.43 24.16 -40.21
N CYS A 347 18.39 25.07 -40.13
CA CYS A 347 19.37 25.12 -39.05
C CYS A 347 19.06 26.25 -38.07
N GLN A 348 19.43 26.04 -36.82
CA GLN A 348 19.44 27.03 -35.76
C GLN A 348 20.78 26.95 -35.01
N SER A 349 21.45 28.09 -34.87
CA SER A 349 22.70 28.20 -34.14
C SER A 349 22.47 28.67 -32.71
N PHE A 350 23.30 28.17 -31.80
CA PHE A 350 23.28 28.49 -30.37
C PHE A 350 24.64 28.99 -29.92
N GLU A 351 24.63 30.01 -29.07
CA GLU A 351 25.78 30.51 -28.33
C GLU A 351 25.48 30.37 -26.85
N VAL A 352 26.29 29.60 -26.13
CA VAL A 352 26.17 29.36 -24.70
C VAL A 352 27.39 29.95 -24.01
N TYR A 353 27.15 30.71 -22.95
CA TYR A 353 28.17 31.28 -22.09
C TYR A 353 27.94 30.85 -20.64
N SER A 354 29.00 30.48 -19.95
CA SER A 354 28.97 30.16 -18.52
C SER A 354 30.28 30.56 -17.84
N ASP A 355 30.18 31.28 -16.71
CA ASP A 355 31.35 31.63 -15.88
C ASP A 355 32.02 30.39 -15.28
N SER A 356 31.27 29.30 -15.07
CA SER A 356 31.79 28.02 -14.55
C SER A 356 32.51 27.18 -15.61
N GLY A 357 32.57 27.63 -16.87
CA GLY A 357 33.06 26.85 -18.00
C GLY A 357 32.11 25.70 -18.39
N ILE A 358 31.85 25.56 -19.68
CA ILE A 358 30.98 24.54 -20.26
C ILE A 358 31.83 23.33 -20.61
N MET A 359 31.47 22.15 -20.10
CA MET A 359 32.16 20.91 -20.41
C MET A 359 31.77 20.42 -21.80
N VAL A 360 32.76 20.23 -22.65
CA VAL A 360 32.59 19.80 -24.04
C VAL A 360 33.53 18.64 -24.35
N HIS A 361 33.27 17.96 -25.46
CA HIS A 361 34.18 16.94 -25.96
C HIS A 361 35.04 17.50 -27.09
N MET A 362 36.36 17.34 -26.98
CA MET A 362 37.31 17.80 -28.00
C MET A 362 37.32 16.80 -29.16
N SER A 363 37.04 17.26 -30.37
CA SER A 363 37.19 16.40 -31.55
C SER A 363 38.55 16.62 -32.18
N GLY A 364 39.43 15.61 -32.10
CA GLY A 364 40.80 15.71 -32.60
C GLY A 364 40.93 15.86 -34.12
N ASN A 365 39.96 15.38 -34.89
CA ASN A 365 40.03 15.28 -36.35
C ASN A 365 38.80 15.84 -37.11
N MET A 366 37.84 16.48 -36.43
CA MET A 366 36.66 17.02 -37.11
C MET A 366 36.84 18.47 -37.55
N THR A 367 36.09 18.88 -38.56
CA THR A 367 35.88 20.28 -38.93
C THR A 367 34.64 20.84 -38.26
N GLU A 368 34.57 22.16 -38.11
CA GLU A 368 33.38 22.88 -37.64
C GLU A 368 32.32 22.83 -38.75
N THR A 369 31.36 21.91 -38.64
CA THR A 369 30.25 21.52 -39.56
C THR A 369 30.10 20.00 -39.71
N ASP A 370 31.04 19.21 -39.18
CA ASP A 370 30.87 17.76 -39.16
C ASP A 370 29.71 17.37 -38.24
N MET A 371 28.88 16.44 -38.69
CA MET A 371 27.78 15.89 -37.89
C MET A 371 28.34 15.00 -36.78
N VAL A 372 27.86 15.18 -35.55
CA VAL A 372 28.35 14.43 -34.37
C VAL A 372 27.26 13.51 -33.83
N TYR A 373 26.05 14.03 -33.67
CA TYR A 373 24.91 13.32 -33.11
C TYR A 373 23.70 13.48 -34.03
N GLU A 374 22.90 12.43 -34.12
CA GLU A 374 21.72 12.37 -34.99
C GLU A 374 20.65 11.46 -34.37
N ASP A 375 19.41 11.92 -34.38
CA ASP A 375 18.20 11.12 -34.15
C ASP A 375 17.20 11.37 -35.28
N ASP A 376 15.95 10.97 -35.10
CA ASP A 376 14.90 11.14 -36.11
C ASP A 376 14.42 12.59 -36.24
N ALA A 377 14.68 13.46 -35.26
CA ALA A 377 14.19 14.82 -35.22
C ALA A 377 15.26 15.90 -35.48
N LEU A 378 16.48 15.69 -34.99
CA LEU A 378 17.56 16.66 -34.86
C LEU A 378 18.92 16.05 -35.26
N GLN A 379 19.79 16.92 -35.75
CA GLN A 379 21.20 16.67 -35.98
C GLN A 379 22.01 17.77 -35.30
N ILE A 380 23.06 17.40 -34.57
CA ILE A 380 23.99 18.35 -33.97
C ILE A 380 25.32 18.32 -34.73
N PHE A 381 25.76 19.50 -35.14
CA PHE A 381 27.07 19.69 -35.75
C PHE A 381 28.11 20.10 -34.71
N THR A 382 29.37 19.79 -35.00
CA THR A 382 30.53 20.31 -34.26
C THR A 382 30.47 21.83 -34.18
N GLY A 383 30.71 22.32 -32.98
CA GLY A 383 30.80 23.71 -32.65
C GLY A 383 32.24 24.20 -32.51
N ARG A 384 32.35 25.40 -31.96
CA ARG A 384 33.62 26.08 -31.68
C ARG A 384 33.62 26.61 -30.25
N GLY A 385 34.72 26.34 -29.54
CA GLY A 385 35.02 26.94 -28.24
C GLY A 385 35.69 28.28 -28.43
N ILE A 386 35.24 29.31 -27.72
CA ILE A 386 35.81 30.65 -27.76
C ILE A 386 36.49 30.91 -26.41
N ASP A 387 37.71 30.41 -26.29
CA ASP A 387 38.67 30.85 -25.27
C ASP A 387 39.88 31.46 -26.00
N GLY A 388 40.58 32.39 -25.37
CA GLY A 388 41.58 33.27 -26.01
C GLY A 388 42.77 32.60 -26.72
N HIS A 389 42.83 31.27 -26.80
CA HIS A 389 43.88 30.49 -27.47
C HIS A 389 43.29 29.47 -28.45
N SER A 390 43.31 29.83 -29.73
CA SER A 390 42.98 29.03 -30.93
C SER A 390 41.64 28.26 -30.94
N PRO A 391 40.69 28.61 -31.83
CA PRO A 391 39.42 27.89 -31.94
C PRO A 391 39.66 26.44 -32.37
N LYS A 392 39.32 25.49 -31.50
CA LYS A 392 39.28 24.07 -31.85
C LYS A 392 37.83 23.63 -32.04
N PRO A 393 37.57 22.71 -32.99
CA PRO A 393 36.28 22.05 -33.13
C PRO A 393 35.94 21.27 -31.86
N ILE A 394 34.76 21.54 -31.31
CA ILE A 394 34.26 20.92 -30.08
C ILE A 394 32.86 20.37 -30.30
N GLN A 395 32.51 19.34 -29.55
CA GLN A 395 31.20 18.71 -29.60
C GLN A 395 30.40 19.15 -28.38
N PHE A 396 29.18 19.65 -28.62
CA PHE A 396 28.24 19.91 -27.54
C PHE A 396 27.97 18.62 -26.79
N ASN A 397 28.03 18.69 -25.46
CA ASN A 397 27.83 17.55 -24.59
C ASN A 397 26.74 17.89 -23.57
N GLY A 398 25.54 17.38 -23.81
CA GLY A 398 24.35 17.80 -23.08
C GLY A 398 23.06 17.14 -23.56
N VAL A 399 21.93 17.63 -23.07
CA VAL A 399 20.59 17.21 -23.48
C VAL A 399 19.83 18.40 -24.06
N ILE A 400 19.07 18.20 -25.13
CA ILE A 400 18.26 19.25 -25.75
C ILE A 400 16.79 18.86 -25.60
N GLY A 401 16.02 19.68 -24.91
CA GLY A 401 14.57 19.51 -24.78
C GLY A 401 13.84 20.15 -25.95
N TYR A 402 12.95 19.41 -26.60
CA TYR A 402 12.17 19.88 -27.75
C TYR A 402 10.77 19.27 -27.82
N ASP A 403 9.85 19.98 -28.47
CA ASP A 403 8.54 19.45 -28.85
C ASP A 403 8.52 19.12 -30.35
N GLY A 404 8.08 17.92 -30.70
CA GLY A 404 7.82 17.53 -32.09
C GLY A 404 6.55 18.19 -32.60
N LEU A 405 6.65 19.17 -33.49
CA LEU A 405 5.48 19.84 -34.05
C LEU A 405 4.98 19.11 -35.29
N ALA A 406 3.66 19.15 -35.52
CA ALA A 406 3.07 18.58 -36.72
C ALA A 406 3.66 19.23 -37.98
N ARG A 407 3.90 18.43 -39.02
CA ARG A 407 4.19 18.99 -40.34
C ARG A 407 3.01 19.87 -40.73
N VAL A 408 3.27 21.16 -40.94
CA VAL A 408 2.31 22.00 -41.66
C VAL A 408 2.18 21.36 -43.04
N PRO A 409 0.98 20.94 -43.48
CA PRO A 409 0.83 20.42 -44.83
C PRO A 409 1.26 21.52 -45.79
N GLU A 410 2.39 21.34 -46.47
CA GLU A 410 2.69 22.15 -47.64
C GLU A 410 1.61 21.81 -48.65
N ILE A 411 0.60 22.68 -48.78
CA ILE A 411 -0.34 22.65 -49.90
C ILE A 411 0.47 23.09 -51.12
N SER A 412 1.26 22.15 -51.65
CA SER A 412 1.78 22.17 -53.00
C SER A 412 0.57 22.10 -53.92
N MET A 413 0.08 23.25 -54.36
CA MET A 413 -0.84 23.34 -55.48
C MET A 413 -0.08 22.95 -56.77
N SER A 414 0.14 21.65 -56.96
CA SER A 414 0.50 21.13 -58.28
C SER A 414 -0.80 20.81 -59.02
N ASN A 415 -1.08 21.61 -60.04
CA ASN A 415 -2.12 21.32 -61.00
C ASN A 415 -1.70 20.10 -61.83
N SER A 416 -2.39 18.97 -61.66
CA SER A 416 -2.56 18.02 -62.75
C SER A 416 -3.90 17.27 -62.63
N GLN A 417 -4.66 17.38 -63.72
CA GLN A 417 -5.89 16.66 -64.00
C GLN A 417 -5.68 15.14 -63.94
N GLY A 418 -6.65 14.44 -63.36
CA GLY A 418 -6.77 12.99 -63.43
C GLY A 418 -8.10 12.53 -62.85
N SER A 419 -9.14 12.59 -63.67
CA SER A 419 -10.50 12.13 -63.41
C SER A 419 -10.60 10.67 -62.94
N ILE A 420 -11.71 10.37 -62.25
CA ILE A 420 -12.27 9.05 -61.89
C ILE A 420 -11.95 8.58 -60.44
N ALA A 421 -12.34 9.36 -59.43
CA ALA A 421 -12.50 8.88 -58.03
C ALA A 421 -13.45 9.74 -57.16
N ALA A 422 -14.19 10.69 -57.75
CA ALA A 422 -14.89 11.74 -56.99
C ALA A 422 -16.26 11.30 -56.41
N ASP A 423 -16.88 10.24 -56.94
CA ASP A 423 -18.26 9.90 -56.56
C ASP A 423 -18.37 8.95 -55.35
N GLN A 424 -17.27 8.32 -54.89
CA GLN A 424 -17.26 7.49 -53.67
C GLN A 424 -16.69 8.20 -52.44
N ALA A 425 -15.82 9.20 -52.61
CA ALA A 425 -15.29 10.00 -51.50
C ALA A 425 -16.36 10.91 -50.88
N SER A 426 -17.24 11.50 -51.72
CA SER A 426 -18.31 12.38 -51.27
C SER A 426 -19.34 11.67 -50.37
N ALA A 427 -19.67 10.40 -50.64
CA ALA A 427 -20.62 9.65 -49.83
C ALA A 427 -20.01 9.20 -48.49
N ALA A 428 -18.73 8.80 -48.48
CA ALA A 428 -18.01 8.42 -47.26
C ALA A 428 -17.79 9.62 -46.33
N GLU A 429 -17.49 10.80 -46.89
CA GLU A 429 -17.32 12.05 -46.14
C GLU A 429 -18.63 12.53 -45.50
N LEU A 430 -19.77 12.37 -46.21
CA LEU A 430 -21.10 12.71 -45.69
C LEU A 430 -21.56 11.76 -44.56
N VAL A 431 -21.22 10.46 -44.66
CA VAL A 431 -21.46 9.48 -43.60
C VAL A 431 -20.58 9.77 -42.38
N LEU A 432 -19.31 10.11 -42.59
CA LEU A 432 -18.38 10.48 -41.50
C LEU A 432 -18.85 11.75 -40.77
N GLU A 433 -19.33 12.75 -41.49
CA GLU A 433 -19.84 13.99 -40.90
C GLU A 433 -21.12 13.76 -40.09
N GLN A 434 -21.96 12.82 -40.54
CA GLN A 434 -23.18 12.42 -39.83
C GLN A 434 -22.86 11.59 -38.57
N GLU A 435 -21.87 10.70 -38.63
CA GLU A 435 -21.33 9.95 -37.49
C GLU A 435 -20.70 10.89 -36.45
N ILE A 436 -19.92 11.89 -36.88
CA ILE A 436 -19.31 12.90 -36.00
C ILE A 436 -20.40 13.75 -35.32
N LYS A 437 -21.45 14.16 -36.04
CA LYS A 437 -22.60 14.87 -35.43
C LYS A 437 -23.34 13.99 -34.42
N SER A 438 -23.48 12.69 -34.69
CA SER A 438 -24.07 11.72 -33.76
C SER A 438 -23.20 11.54 -32.51
N ALA A 439 -21.88 11.36 -32.68
CA ALA A 439 -20.91 11.26 -31.60
C ALA A 439 -20.88 12.52 -30.73
N LYS A 440 -20.90 13.71 -31.35
CA LYS A 440 -20.95 14.98 -30.63
C LYS A 440 -22.20 15.11 -29.76
N ARG A 441 -23.38 14.68 -30.25
CA ARG A 441 -24.62 14.63 -29.45
C ARG A 441 -24.51 13.65 -28.29
N LYS A 442 -23.89 12.48 -28.49
CA LYS A 442 -23.65 11.49 -27.42
C LYS A 442 -22.68 12.03 -26.36
N ILE A 443 -21.60 12.70 -26.77
CA ILE A 443 -20.63 13.35 -25.87
C ILE A 443 -21.32 14.43 -25.03
N THR A 444 -22.18 15.26 -25.61
CA THR A 444 -22.94 16.26 -24.84
C THR A 444 -23.91 15.61 -23.84
N ALA A 445 -24.49 14.46 -24.19
CA ALA A 445 -25.34 13.71 -23.26
C ALA A 445 -24.53 13.08 -22.11
N ILE A 446 -23.33 12.58 -22.38
CA ILE A 446 -22.40 12.06 -21.37
C ILE A 446 -21.94 13.19 -20.45
N GLN A 447 -21.53 14.34 -20.98
CA GLN A 447 -21.14 15.51 -20.18
C GLN A 447 -22.26 15.97 -19.24
N ARG A 448 -23.53 15.92 -19.67
CA ARG A 448 -24.67 16.19 -18.77
C ARG A 448 -24.81 15.16 -17.66
N LYS A 449 -24.56 13.88 -17.93
CA LYS A 449 -24.56 12.82 -16.91
C LYS A 449 -23.39 12.95 -15.95
N VAL A 450 -22.19 13.30 -16.44
CA VAL A 450 -21.01 13.58 -15.59
C VAL A 450 -21.31 14.76 -14.64
N GLY A 451 -21.94 15.83 -15.15
CA GLY A 451 -22.39 16.93 -14.27
C GLY A 451 -23.42 16.49 -13.22
N GLN A 452 -24.27 15.49 -13.50
CA GLN A 452 -25.16 14.90 -12.49
C GLN A 452 -24.40 14.04 -11.47
N ILE A 453 -23.32 13.37 -11.88
CA ILE A 453 -22.44 12.59 -11.00
C ILE A 453 -21.73 13.52 -10.02
N ASP A 454 -21.24 14.69 -10.44
CA ASP A 454 -20.65 15.69 -9.53
C ASP A 454 -21.67 16.19 -8.48
N VAL A 455 -22.92 16.40 -8.90
CA VAL A 455 -24.00 16.77 -7.97
C VAL A 455 -24.34 15.63 -7.00
N LEU A 456 -24.23 14.37 -7.42
CA LEU A 456 -24.41 13.21 -6.53
C LEU A 456 -23.21 13.05 -5.58
N SER A 457 -21.99 13.25 -6.06
CA SER A 457 -20.75 13.20 -5.27
C SER A 457 -20.77 14.24 -4.15
N THR A 458 -21.15 15.48 -4.46
CA THR A 458 -21.33 16.54 -3.46
C THR A 458 -22.42 16.23 -2.43
N LYS A 459 -23.52 15.60 -2.84
CA LYS A 459 -24.55 15.11 -1.90
C LYS A 459 -24.06 13.97 -1.03
N LEU A 460 -23.22 13.07 -1.57
CA LEU A 460 -22.63 11.96 -0.82
C LEU A 460 -21.67 12.48 0.25
N SER A 461 -20.81 13.44 -0.09
CA SER A 461 -19.92 14.13 0.85
C SER A 461 -20.71 14.84 1.95
N ALA A 462 -21.77 15.56 1.62
CA ALA A 462 -22.62 16.20 2.62
C ALA A 462 -23.34 15.20 3.54
N LEU A 463 -23.64 13.99 3.03
CA LEU A 463 -24.24 12.92 3.83
C LEU A 463 -23.22 12.28 4.76
N ASP A 464 -21.98 12.12 4.31
CA ASP A 464 -20.85 11.61 5.08
C ASP A 464 -20.50 12.53 6.25
N ASP A 465 -20.45 13.84 6.01
CA ASP A 465 -20.28 14.85 7.06
C ASP A 465 -21.39 14.76 8.11
N LYS A 466 -22.64 14.54 7.67
CA LYS A 466 -23.80 14.41 8.56
C LYS A 466 -23.78 13.12 9.37
N ILE A 467 -23.28 12.02 8.81
CA ILE A 467 -23.10 10.75 9.51
C ILE A 467 -21.97 10.88 10.54
N SER A 468 -20.85 11.47 10.16
CA SER A 468 -19.71 11.74 11.04
C SER A 468 -20.11 12.60 12.24
N ALA A 469 -20.89 13.66 12.01
CA ALA A 469 -21.42 14.50 13.08
C ALA A 469 -22.37 13.74 14.03
N LYS A 470 -23.21 12.84 13.49
CA LYS A 470 -24.10 12.01 14.32
C LYS A 470 -23.34 10.96 15.14
N LEU A 471 -22.32 10.34 14.57
CA LEU A 471 -21.45 9.38 15.26
C LEU A 471 -20.71 10.05 16.41
N SER A 472 -20.12 11.23 16.19
CA SER A 472 -19.48 12.02 17.25
C SER A 472 -20.46 12.37 18.38
N ALA A 473 -21.67 12.85 18.04
CA ALA A 473 -22.68 13.15 19.06
C ALA A 473 -23.14 11.91 19.85
N GLN A 474 -23.13 10.73 19.22
CA GLN A 474 -23.47 9.48 19.88
C GLN A 474 -22.33 8.99 20.79
N ASP A 475 -21.08 9.15 20.36
CA ASP A 475 -19.89 8.81 21.14
C ASP A 475 -19.81 9.66 22.41
N ASP A 476 -20.03 10.97 22.30
CA ASP A 476 -20.13 11.88 23.45
C ASP A 476 -21.22 11.44 24.43
N LYS A 477 -22.38 11.01 23.91
CA LYS A 477 -23.51 10.53 24.73
C LYS A 477 -23.19 9.22 25.43
N VAL A 478 -22.43 8.32 24.80
CA VAL A 478 -22.00 7.04 25.41
C VAL A 478 -20.93 7.30 26.47
N SER A 479 -19.95 8.16 26.17
CA SER A 479 -18.92 8.58 27.10
C SER A 479 -19.51 9.22 28.37
N ALA A 480 -20.51 10.11 28.22
CA ALA A 480 -21.24 10.70 29.34
C ALA A 480 -22.03 9.67 30.18
N LYS A 481 -22.53 8.59 29.55
CA LYS A 481 -23.20 7.51 30.28
C LYS A 481 -22.21 6.62 31.03
N LEU A 482 -21.04 6.35 30.45
CA LEU A 482 -19.98 5.57 31.08
C LEU A 482 -19.42 6.29 32.31
N SER A 483 -19.17 7.60 32.22
CA SER A 483 -18.72 8.38 33.38
C SER A 483 -19.77 8.41 34.50
N ALA A 484 -21.06 8.53 34.16
CA ALA A 484 -22.14 8.43 35.14
C ALA A 484 -22.24 7.04 35.78
N LEU A 485 -21.91 5.97 35.06
CA LEU A 485 -21.88 4.61 35.59
C LEU A 485 -20.70 4.42 36.55
N ASP A 486 -19.54 4.96 36.21
CA ASP A 486 -18.31 4.89 37.02
C ASP A 486 -18.48 5.58 38.39
N VAL A 487 -19.10 6.76 38.40
CA VAL A 487 -19.47 7.46 39.64
C VAL A 487 -20.41 6.62 40.50
N LYS A 488 -21.38 5.92 39.89
CA LYS A 488 -22.29 5.03 40.64
C LYS A 488 -21.57 3.81 41.19
N MET A 489 -20.63 3.25 40.43
CA MET A 489 -19.84 2.09 40.87
C MET A 489 -18.95 2.46 42.06
N SER A 490 -18.28 3.61 41.98
CA SER A 490 -17.50 4.18 43.10
C SER A 490 -18.35 4.40 44.35
N ALA A 491 -19.59 4.90 44.19
CA ALA A 491 -20.52 5.05 45.31
C ALA A 491 -20.92 3.71 45.94
N ILE A 492 -21.12 2.67 45.11
CA ILE A 492 -21.43 1.31 45.59
C ILE A 492 -20.24 0.72 46.35
N GLU A 493 -19.02 0.85 45.83
CA GLU A 493 -17.80 0.41 46.52
C GLU A 493 -17.65 1.09 47.88
N GLY A 494 -17.91 2.41 47.94
CA GLY A 494 -17.92 3.16 49.19
C GLY A 494 -18.95 2.64 50.20
N MET A 495 -20.18 2.34 49.75
CA MET A 495 -21.21 1.73 50.62
C MET A 495 -20.81 0.32 51.08
N LEU A 496 -20.18 -0.48 50.21
CA LEU A 496 -19.73 -1.83 50.54
C LEU A 496 -18.62 -1.79 51.60
N ALA A 497 -17.67 -0.86 51.47
CA ALA A 497 -16.61 -0.63 52.44
C ALA A 497 -17.19 -0.23 53.82
N GLN A 498 -18.18 0.67 53.86
CA GLN A 498 -18.86 1.05 55.11
C GLN A 498 -19.61 -0.13 55.75
N LEU A 499 -20.24 -0.99 54.95
CA LEU A 499 -20.92 -2.18 55.46
C LEU A 499 -19.94 -3.19 56.05
N LEU A 500 -18.77 -3.38 55.43
CA LEU A 500 -17.71 -4.24 55.96
C LEU A 500 -17.15 -3.68 57.28
N GLU A 501 -16.87 -2.38 57.34
CA GLU A 501 -16.39 -1.73 58.58
C GLU A 501 -17.42 -1.85 59.72
N LYS A 502 -18.72 -1.76 59.41
CA LYS A 502 -19.80 -1.91 60.39
C LYS A 502 -19.98 -3.35 60.86
N ASN A 503 -19.53 -4.35 60.10
CA ASN A 503 -19.64 -5.77 60.45
C ASN A 503 -18.42 -6.26 61.26
N GLU A 504 -17.30 -5.54 61.20
CA GLU A 504 -16.10 -5.80 62.02
C GLU A 504 -16.15 -5.15 63.41
N ARG A 505 -17.04 -4.17 63.62
CA ARG A 505 -17.35 -3.58 64.94
C ARG A 505 -18.56 -4.26 65.57
#